data_AF-F3ASZ9-F1
#
_entry.id   AF-F3ASZ9-F1
#
_cell.length_a   1.000
_cell.length_b   1.000
_cell.length_c   1.000
_cell.angle_alpha   90.00
_cell.angle_beta   90.00
_cell.angle_gamma   90.00
#
_symmetry.space_group_name_H-M   'P 1'
#
loop_
_entity.id
_entity.type
_entity.pdbx_description
1 polymer ?
#
loop_
_entity_poly.entity_id
_entity_poly.type
_entity_poly.pdbx_seq_one_letter_code
_entity_poly.pdbx_strand_id
1 'polypeptide(L)'
;MKIDMHCHVKEGSIDSKVGVEEYITILKKHGFQGMVITDHDTYNGYRYWKENIKGKKHTDFVVLKGIEYDTRDAGHILVIMPEGVKMRLLEMRGMPLALLIDLVHRNGGVLGPAHPCGEKYMSFTNARRYYLSPEIVKRFDFVEAFNSCEPVSSNSGAEKLAKKYGKVMTGGSDSHKPDCVGRGYTILPEPVTCETELISLIHKKTPFKAGGVLYNKTTKEKIGKINKLLVYSFWVYNKSGELVKRHGRNKKMEEEHPFDPIDPIELYYHS
;
A
#
# COMPACT_ATOMS: atom_id res chain seq x y z
N MET A 1 -15.32 -13.81 5.53
CA MET A 1 -15.46 -13.05 4.26
C MET A 1 -14.16 -13.17 3.48
N LYS A 2 -14.18 -13.49 2.18
CA LYS A 2 -12.98 -13.59 1.34
C LYS A 2 -12.80 -12.30 0.54
N ILE A 3 -11.65 -11.65 0.72
CA ILE A 3 -11.31 -10.40 0.03
C ILE A 3 -9.92 -10.46 -0.58
N ASP A 4 -9.70 -9.67 -1.63
CA ASP A 4 -8.38 -9.39 -2.15
C ASP A 4 -7.87 -8.08 -1.52
N MET A 5 -6.76 -8.12 -0.79
CA MET A 5 -6.24 -6.99 -0.01
C MET A 5 -5.28 -6.09 -0.79
N HIS A 6 -4.90 -6.47 -2.02
CA HIS A 6 -3.92 -5.75 -2.82
C HIS A 6 -4.34 -5.78 -4.29
N CYS A 7 -4.93 -4.68 -4.76
CA CYS A 7 -5.54 -4.59 -6.08
C CYS A 7 -5.19 -3.27 -6.78
N HIS A 8 -4.81 -3.37 -8.05
CA HIS A 8 -4.55 -2.22 -8.93
C HIS A 8 -5.58 -2.18 -10.05
N VAL A 9 -6.22 -1.03 -10.24
CA VAL A 9 -7.25 -0.84 -11.28
C VAL A 9 -6.83 0.22 -12.27
N LYS A 10 -7.21 0.06 -13.54
CA LYS A 10 -6.79 0.94 -14.64
C LYS A 10 -7.15 2.41 -14.42
N GLU A 11 -8.24 2.67 -13.70
CA GLU A 11 -8.68 4.04 -13.39
C GLU A 11 -7.79 4.75 -12.37
N GLY A 12 -7.02 4.00 -11.57
CA GLY A 12 -6.11 4.54 -10.57
C GLY A 12 -4.64 4.35 -10.88
N SER A 13 -4.26 3.18 -11.40
CA SER A 13 -2.88 2.81 -11.66
C SER A 13 -2.56 2.70 -13.15
N ILE A 14 -1.45 3.33 -13.55
CA ILE A 14 -1.01 3.41 -14.96
C ILE A 14 -0.56 2.05 -15.50
N ASP A 15 -0.14 1.16 -14.62
CA ASP A 15 0.35 -0.19 -14.91
C ASP A 15 -0.76 -1.25 -14.94
N SER A 16 -1.98 -0.93 -14.49
CA SER A 16 -3.11 -1.87 -14.52
C SER A 16 -3.88 -1.78 -15.83
N LYS A 17 -4.31 -2.94 -16.33
CA LYS A 17 -5.10 -3.08 -17.56
C LYS A 17 -6.56 -3.50 -17.31
N VAL A 18 -6.95 -3.65 -16.05
CA VAL A 18 -8.28 -4.14 -15.65
C VAL A 18 -9.09 -2.98 -15.09
N GLY A 19 -10.26 -2.72 -15.65
CA GLY A 19 -11.17 -1.71 -15.08
C GLY A 19 -11.82 -2.22 -13.81
N VAL A 20 -12.17 -1.32 -12.88
CA VAL A 20 -12.72 -1.72 -11.58
C VAL A 20 -14.00 -2.58 -11.66
N GLU A 21 -14.89 -2.32 -12.63
CA GLU A 21 -16.12 -3.12 -12.80
C GLU A 21 -15.82 -4.55 -13.27
N GLU A 22 -14.86 -4.70 -14.18
CA GLU A 22 -14.36 -6.00 -14.64
C GLU A 22 -13.69 -6.74 -13.48
N TYR A 23 -12.87 -6.04 -12.69
CA TYR A 23 -12.17 -6.60 -11.52
C TYR A 23 -13.17 -7.20 -10.53
N ILE A 24 -14.21 -6.44 -10.15
CA ILE A 24 -15.29 -6.90 -9.26
C ILE A 24 -15.98 -8.13 -9.86
N THR A 25 -16.28 -8.11 -11.16
CA THR A 25 -16.93 -9.24 -11.84
C THR A 25 -16.09 -10.51 -11.78
N ILE A 26 -14.78 -10.42 -11.99
CA ILE A 26 -13.86 -11.56 -11.92
C ILE A 26 -13.77 -12.08 -10.48
N LEU A 27 -13.61 -11.19 -9.49
CA LEU A 27 -13.56 -11.57 -8.08
C LEU A 27 -14.84 -12.30 -7.63
N LYS A 28 -16.03 -11.81 -8.01
CA LYS A 28 -17.31 -12.48 -7.73
C LYS A 28 -17.36 -13.89 -8.32
N LYS A 29 -16.90 -14.07 -9.57
CA LYS A 29 -16.81 -15.40 -10.21
C LYS A 29 -15.87 -16.36 -9.45
N HIS A 30 -14.87 -15.83 -8.75
CA HIS A 30 -13.96 -16.60 -7.89
C HIS A 30 -14.39 -16.70 -6.42
N GLY A 31 -15.64 -16.32 -6.11
CA GLY A 31 -16.24 -16.44 -4.78
C GLY A 31 -15.73 -15.45 -3.75
N PHE A 32 -15.16 -14.32 -4.18
CA PHE A 32 -14.80 -13.20 -3.29
C PHE A 32 -16.03 -12.34 -3.00
N GLN A 33 -16.07 -11.77 -1.80
CA GLN A 33 -17.11 -10.84 -1.36
C GLN A 33 -16.62 -9.39 -1.26
N GLY A 34 -15.31 -9.16 -1.44
CA GLY A 34 -14.79 -7.80 -1.47
C GLY A 34 -13.37 -7.67 -1.98
N MET A 35 -12.93 -6.41 -2.05
CA MET A 35 -11.57 -6.03 -2.43
C MET A 35 -11.15 -4.77 -1.68
N VAL A 36 -9.83 -4.57 -1.57
CA VAL A 36 -9.23 -3.30 -1.19
C VAL A 36 -8.52 -2.74 -2.42
N ILE A 37 -8.98 -1.60 -2.93
CA ILE A 37 -8.27 -0.90 -4.02
C ILE A 37 -7.06 -0.22 -3.40
N THR A 38 -5.86 -0.51 -3.92
CA THR A 38 -4.57 -0.06 -3.37
C THR A 38 -3.67 0.48 -4.48
N ASP A 39 -4.21 1.31 -5.37
CA ASP A 39 -3.43 1.90 -6.47
C ASP A 39 -2.19 2.67 -5.96
N HIS A 40 -1.12 2.72 -6.76
CA HIS A 40 0.12 3.39 -6.41
C HIS A 40 -0.04 4.90 -6.17
N ASP A 41 0.21 5.35 -4.93
CA ASP A 41 0.20 6.76 -4.50
C ASP A 41 -1.09 7.54 -4.88
N THR A 42 -2.23 6.87 -5.05
CA THR A 42 -3.48 7.53 -5.47
C THR A 42 -4.73 6.82 -4.98
N TYR A 43 -5.81 7.59 -4.77
CA TYR A 43 -7.16 7.04 -4.53
C TYR A 43 -8.07 7.12 -5.77
N ASN A 44 -7.51 7.40 -6.96
CA ASN A 44 -8.29 7.60 -8.19
C ASN A 44 -9.21 6.40 -8.52
N GLY A 45 -8.72 5.15 -8.42
CA GLY A 45 -9.53 3.96 -8.71
C GLY A 45 -10.70 3.81 -7.75
N TYR A 46 -10.47 4.03 -6.45
CA TYR A 46 -11.53 4.04 -5.44
C TYR A 46 -12.54 5.19 -5.67
N ARG A 47 -12.06 6.39 -6.00
CA ARG A 47 -12.93 7.54 -6.32
C ARG A 47 -13.81 7.24 -7.53
N TYR A 48 -13.24 6.66 -8.58
CA TYR A 48 -14.01 6.22 -9.75
C TYR A 48 -15.09 5.21 -9.38
N TRP A 49 -14.77 4.17 -8.61
CA TRP A 49 -15.77 3.20 -8.13
C TRP A 49 -16.89 3.89 -7.33
N LYS A 50 -16.53 4.77 -6.41
CA LYS A 50 -17.49 5.49 -5.56
C LYS A 50 -18.48 6.33 -6.39
N GLU A 51 -17.99 7.01 -7.43
CA GLU A 51 -18.80 7.91 -8.26
C GLU A 51 -19.65 7.16 -9.29
N ASN A 52 -19.10 6.08 -9.87
CA ASN A 52 -19.69 5.43 -11.04
C ASN A 52 -20.42 4.11 -10.73
N ILE A 53 -20.06 3.42 -9.64
CA ILE A 53 -20.50 2.04 -9.37
C ILE A 53 -21.23 1.91 -8.03
N LYS A 54 -20.70 2.51 -6.94
CA LYS A 54 -21.25 2.37 -5.58
C LYS A 54 -22.74 2.74 -5.55
N GLY A 55 -23.57 1.83 -5.05
CA GLY A 55 -25.03 2.01 -4.95
C GLY A 55 -25.80 1.85 -6.27
N LYS A 56 -25.11 1.62 -7.39
CA LYS A 56 -25.72 1.47 -8.73
C LYS A 56 -25.59 0.03 -9.24
N LYS A 57 -24.40 -0.57 -9.11
CA LYS A 57 -24.08 -1.94 -9.54
C LYS A 57 -23.26 -2.64 -8.45
N HIS A 58 -23.24 -3.98 -8.49
CA HIS A 58 -22.47 -4.81 -7.55
C HIS A 58 -22.72 -4.46 -6.07
N THR A 59 -23.98 -4.19 -5.70
CA THR A 59 -24.38 -3.76 -4.35
C THR A 59 -24.14 -4.82 -3.27
N ASP A 60 -23.92 -6.06 -3.68
CA ASP A 60 -23.58 -7.23 -2.86
C ASP A 60 -22.06 -7.42 -2.67
N PHE A 61 -21.24 -6.51 -3.19
CA PHE A 61 -19.78 -6.61 -3.15
C PHE A 61 -19.15 -5.43 -2.41
N VAL A 62 -18.25 -5.72 -1.47
CA VAL A 62 -17.60 -4.70 -0.64
C VAL A 62 -16.32 -4.19 -1.31
N VAL A 63 -16.23 -2.89 -1.51
CA VAL A 63 -15.00 -2.24 -2.00
C VAL A 63 -14.49 -1.28 -0.95
N LEU A 64 -13.29 -1.56 -0.47
CA LEU A 64 -12.60 -0.79 0.55
C LEU A 64 -11.49 0.07 -0.07
N LYS A 65 -11.20 1.18 0.59
CA LYS A 65 -10.18 2.16 0.20
C LYS A 65 -8.85 1.86 0.91
N GLY A 66 -7.84 1.51 0.14
CA GLY A 66 -6.45 1.49 0.55
C GLY A 66 -5.57 2.26 -0.43
N ILE A 67 -4.26 2.19 -0.25
CA ILE A 67 -3.25 2.76 -1.13
C ILE A 67 -1.97 1.94 -0.98
N GLU A 68 -1.31 1.60 -2.08
CA GLU A 68 0.06 1.12 -2.05
C GLU A 68 0.97 2.35 -2.16
N TYR A 69 1.68 2.65 -1.08
CA TYR A 69 2.44 3.87 -0.94
C TYR A 69 3.93 3.63 -1.17
N ASP A 70 4.53 4.41 -2.07
CA ASP A 70 5.94 4.33 -2.40
C ASP A 70 6.79 5.12 -1.38
N THR A 71 7.45 4.40 -0.48
CA THR A 71 8.41 5.03 0.43
C THR A 71 9.79 5.19 -0.21
N ARG A 72 10.52 6.24 0.18
CA ARG A 72 11.86 6.48 -0.36
C ARG A 72 12.96 5.59 0.21
N ASP A 73 12.67 4.86 1.29
CA ASP A 73 13.68 4.12 2.07
C ASP A 73 13.26 2.70 2.49
N ALA A 74 12.02 2.29 2.26
CA ALA A 74 11.47 1.02 2.75
C ALA A 74 10.61 0.24 1.74
N GLY A 75 10.59 0.63 0.46
CA GLY A 75 9.76 -0.02 -0.55
C GLY A 75 8.28 0.35 -0.45
N HIS A 76 7.42 -0.52 -0.94
CA HIS A 76 5.97 -0.32 -0.99
C HIS A 76 5.30 -0.72 0.32
N ILE A 77 4.35 0.10 0.78
CA ILE A 77 3.62 -0.09 2.02
C ILE A 77 2.13 0.01 1.73
N LEU A 78 1.36 -1.02 2.10
CA LEU A 78 -0.09 -0.95 2.08
C LEU A 78 -0.57 -0.11 3.27
N VAL A 79 -1.41 0.88 2.99
CA VAL A 79 -1.99 1.78 3.99
C VAL A 79 -3.51 1.76 3.87
N ILE A 80 -4.19 1.62 5.01
CA ILE A 80 -5.65 1.68 5.12
C ILE A 80 -6.01 2.70 6.19
N MET A 81 -6.78 3.72 5.81
CA MET A 81 -7.25 4.76 6.72
C MET A 81 -8.73 4.53 7.09
N PRO A 82 -9.20 4.96 8.27
CA PRO A 82 -10.60 4.83 8.65
C PRO A 82 -11.55 5.48 7.65
N GLU A 83 -12.80 5.03 7.66
CA GLU A 83 -13.85 5.61 6.85
C GLU A 83 -13.99 7.12 7.14
N GLY A 84 -14.22 7.93 6.11
CA GLY A 84 -14.37 9.37 6.23
C GLY A 84 -13.04 10.16 6.33
N VAL A 85 -11.92 9.52 6.69
CA VAL A 85 -10.61 10.18 6.76
C VAL A 85 -10.05 10.40 5.35
N LYS A 86 -9.69 11.65 5.04
CA LYS A 86 -9.08 12.08 3.76
C LYS A 86 -7.72 12.71 4.03
N MET A 87 -6.66 12.10 3.50
CA MET A 87 -5.29 12.58 3.67
C MET A 87 -4.60 12.74 2.33
N ARG A 88 -4.64 13.95 1.74
CA ARG A 88 -3.96 14.24 0.47
C ARG A 88 -2.44 14.00 0.54
N LEU A 89 -1.86 14.02 1.74
CA LEU A 89 -0.45 13.71 1.97
C LEU A 89 -0.09 12.28 1.52
N LEU A 90 -1.03 11.33 1.60
CA LEU A 90 -0.81 9.95 1.15
C LEU A 90 -0.76 9.83 -0.38
N GLU A 91 -1.25 10.83 -1.12
CA GLU A 91 -1.10 10.90 -2.59
C GLU A 91 0.21 11.62 -3.00
N MET A 92 1.06 11.98 -2.02
CA MET A 92 2.41 12.51 -2.25
C MET A 92 3.45 11.45 -1.94
N ARG A 93 3.96 10.78 -2.97
CA ARG A 93 5.01 9.75 -2.86
C ARG A 93 6.30 10.17 -2.16
N GLY A 94 7.01 9.19 -1.62
CA GLY A 94 8.40 9.34 -1.18
C GLY A 94 8.60 9.76 0.29
N MET A 95 7.58 9.67 1.14
CA MET A 95 7.78 9.85 2.58
C MET A 95 8.74 8.78 3.13
N PRO A 96 9.61 9.12 4.10
CA PRO A 96 10.33 8.11 4.87
C PRO A 96 9.35 7.22 5.63
N LEU A 97 9.63 5.92 5.74
CA LEU A 97 8.75 4.98 6.44
C LEU A 97 8.40 5.43 7.87
N ALA A 98 9.37 5.94 8.63
CA ALA A 98 9.10 6.39 10.00
C ALA A 98 8.03 7.50 10.07
N LEU A 99 8.08 8.46 9.15
CA LEU A 99 7.10 9.54 9.07
C LEU A 99 5.74 9.01 8.61
N LEU A 100 5.72 8.09 7.63
CA LEU A 100 4.50 7.45 7.17
C LEU A 100 3.80 6.72 8.32
N ILE A 101 4.54 5.95 9.13
CA ILE A 101 3.98 5.25 10.29
C ILE A 101 3.35 6.23 11.27
N ASP A 102 4.09 7.27 11.66
CA ASP A 102 3.57 8.28 12.60
C ASP A 102 2.31 8.96 12.05
N LEU A 103 2.31 9.30 10.76
CA LEU A 103 1.18 9.94 10.10
C LEU A 103 -0.06 9.04 10.10
N VAL A 104 0.09 7.78 9.71
CA VAL A 104 -1.02 6.81 9.61
C VAL A 104 -1.60 6.50 10.99
N HIS A 105 -0.75 6.17 11.96
CA HIS A 105 -1.18 5.80 13.31
C HIS A 105 -1.85 6.97 14.05
N ARG A 106 -1.32 8.19 13.92
CA ARG A 106 -1.95 9.40 14.53
C ARG A 106 -3.35 9.69 13.97
N ASN A 107 -3.64 9.21 12.77
CA ASN A 107 -4.94 9.38 12.11
C ASN A 107 -5.78 8.09 12.14
N GLY A 108 -5.43 7.14 13.02
CA GLY A 108 -6.21 5.92 13.28
C GLY A 108 -6.14 4.86 12.18
N GLY A 109 -5.25 5.00 11.20
CA GLY A 109 -5.06 4.00 10.15
C GLY A 109 -4.11 2.89 10.56
N VAL A 110 -3.99 1.90 9.67
CA VAL A 110 -3.06 0.77 9.79
C VAL A 110 -2.20 0.66 8.55
N LEU A 111 -1.02 0.08 8.71
CA LEU A 111 -0.11 -0.15 7.60
C LEU A 111 0.72 -1.43 7.76
N GLY A 112 1.14 -1.97 6.62
CA GLY A 112 1.98 -3.16 6.54
C GLY A 112 2.77 -3.18 5.25
N PRO A 113 3.94 -3.85 5.20
CA PRO A 113 4.73 -3.91 3.98
C PRO A 113 4.00 -4.76 2.93
N ALA A 114 3.91 -4.22 1.71
CA ALA A 114 3.53 -5.00 0.53
C ALA A 114 4.70 -5.91 0.14
N HIS A 115 4.40 -7.14 -0.29
CA HIS A 115 5.35 -8.14 -0.81
C HIS A 115 6.74 -8.03 -0.16
N PRO A 116 6.85 -8.15 1.18
CA PRO A 116 7.98 -7.63 1.96
C PRO A 116 9.33 -8.24 1.60
N CYS A 117 9.33 -9.45 1.04
CA CYS A 117 10.52 -10.22 0.69
C CYS A 117 10.74 -10.38 -0.82
N GLY A 118 10.06 -9.56 -1.63
CA GLY A 118 10.13 -9.60 -3.08
C GLY A 118 11.31 -8.86 -3.71
N GLU A 119 11.04 -8.10 -4.75
CA GLU A 119 12.05 -7.41 -5.55
C GLU A 119 12.89 -6.36 -4.80
N LYS A 120 14.11 -6.15 -5.29
CA LYS A 120 15.04 -5.17 -4.72
C LYS A 120 14.47 -3.75 -4.87
N TYR A 121 14.61 -2.93 -3.83
CA TYR A 121 14.10 -1.55 -3.72
C TYR A 121 12.57 -1.37 -3.62
N MET A 122 11.77 -2.32 -4.11
CA MET A 122 10.30 -2.30 -3.99
C MET A 122 9.82 -3.02 -2.72
N SER A 123 10.59 -3.99 -2.22
CA SER A 123 10.22 -4.78 -1.05
C SER A 123 10.99 -4.38 0.21
N PHE A 124 10.28 -4.37 1.33
CA PHE A 124 10.76 -3.89 2.63
C PHE A 124 12.07 -4.53 3.10
N THR A 125 12.21 -5.86 3.05
CA THR A 125 13.43 -6.54 3.54
C THR A 125 14.64 -6.32 2.65
N ASN A 126 14.44 -5.81 1.43
CA ASN A 126 15.49 -5.47 0.49
C ASN A 126 15.75 -3.96 0.39
N ALA A 127 15.13 -3.17 1.27
CA ALA A 127 15.26 -1.74 1.33
C ALA A 127 16.23 -1.28 2.44
N ARG A 128 16.84 -0.10 2.26
CA ARG A 128 17.85 0.47 3.16
C ARG A 128 17.37 0.51 4.62
N ARG A 129 16.09 0.83 4.85
CA ARG A 129 15.53 0.95 6.19
C ARG A 129 15.60 -0.37 6.98
N TYR A 130 15.35 -1.51 6.34
CA TYR A 130 15.40 -2.81 7.03
C TYR A 130 16.81 -3.14 7.52
N TYR A 131 17.84 -2.88 6.72
CA TYR A 131 19.24 -3.09 7.12
C TYR A 131 19.66 -2.17 8.28
N LEU A 132 19.15 -0.94 8.33
CA LEU A 132 19.47 0.03 9.38
C LEU A 132 18.69 -0.21 10.67
N SER A 133 17.44 -0.65 10.57
CA SER A 133 16.54 -0.79 11.72
C SER A 133 15.50 -1.88 11.46
N PRO A 134 15.88 -3.17 11.57
CA PRO A 134 14.96 -4.28 11.34
C PRO A 134 13.82 -4.32 12.37
N GLU A 135 14.03 -3.73 13.55
CA GLU A 135 13.04 -3.62 14.62
C GLU A 135 11.84 -2.74 14.26
N ILE A 136 11.92 -1.91 13.21
CA ILE A 136 10.79 -1.11 12.73
C ILE A 136 9.59 -1.99 12.33
N VAL A 137 9.81 -3.29 12.05
CA VAL A 137 8.74 -4.25 11.79
C VAL A 137 7.75 -4.33 12.96
N LYS A 138 8.20 -4.11 14.20
CA LYS A 138 7.33 -4.06 15.37
C LYS A 138 6.26 -2.97 15.26
N ARG A 139 6.49 -1.93 14.47
CA ARG A 139 5.56 -0.82 14.24
C ARG A 139 4.56 -1.07 13.10
N PHE A 140 4.66 -2.17 12.36
CA PHE A 140 3.62 -2.55 11.40
C PHE A 140 2.44 -3.21 12.09
N ASP A 141 1.25 -3.09 11.51
CA ASP A 141 0.02 -3.68 12.03
C ASP A 141 -0.22 -5.08 11.44
N PHE A 142 0.14 -5.24 10.18
CA PHE A 142 0.06 -6.50 9.44
C PHE A 142 1.26 -6.67 8.50
N VAL A 143 1.37 -7.84 7.88
CA VAL A 143 2.35 -8.17 6.84
C VAL A 143 1.64 -8.89 5.71
N GLU A 144 1.87 -8.49 4.46
CA GLU A 144 1.44 -9.27 3.29
C GLU A 144 2.26 -10.56 3.23
N ALA A 145 1.68 -11.65 3.73
CA ALA A 145 2.31 -12.97 3.81
C ALA A 145 2.17 -13.77 2.52
N PHE A 146 1.19 -13.42 1.69
CA PHE A 146 0.97 -14.05 0.39
C PHE A 146 0.71 -12.99 -0.69
N ASN A 147 1.59 -12.92 -1.68
CA ASN A 147 1.40 -12.15 -2.90
C ASN A 147 1.48 -13.10 -4.11
N SER A 148 0.48 -13.04 -5.00
CA SER A 148 0.43 -13.92 -6.18
C SER A 148 1.54 -13.69 -7.19
N CYS A 149 2.07 -12.47 -7.28
CA CYS A 149 3.14 -12.10 -8.19
C CYS A 149 4.55 -12.40 -7.64
N GLU A 150 4.66 -12.89 -6.41
CA GLU A 150 5.92 -13.24 -5.75
C GLU A 150 6.17 -14.76 -5.68
N PRO A 151 7.43 -15.23 -5.77
CA PRO A 151 7.75 -16.65 -5.71
C PRO A 151 7.53 -17.22 -4.30
N VAL A 152 7.44 -18.55 -4.23
CA VAL A 152 7.26 -19.31 -2.98
C VAL A 152 8.26 -18.89 -1.89
N SER A 153 9.53 -18.66 -2.25
CA SER A 153 10.57 -18.26 -1.30
C SER A 153 10.30 -16.89 -0.67
N SER A 154 9.82 -15.91 -1.44
CA SER A 154 9.44 -14.59 -0.94
C SER A 154 8.26 -14.70 0.02
N ASN A 155 7.19 -15.42 -0.37
CA ASN A 155 6.02 -15.63 0.48
C ASN A 155 6.38 -16.39 1.77
N SER A 156 7.25 -17.40 1.70
CA SER A 156 7.75 -18.09 2.91
C SER A 156 8.56 -17.17 3.82
N GLY A 157 9.36 -16.26 3.26
CA GLY A 157 10.07 -15.23 4.02
C GLY A 157 9.11 -14.27 4.72
N ALA A 158 8.08 -13.81 4.01
CA ALA A 158 7.04 -12.92 4.53
C ALA A 158 6.25 -13.57 5.67
N GLU A 159 5.86 -14.84 5.52
CA GLU A 159 5.17 -15.61 6.56
C GLU A 159 6.05 -15.77 7.82
N LYS A 160 7.34 -16.10 7.64
CA LYS A 160 8.30 -16.18 8.76
C LYS A 160 8.45 -14.83 9.46
N LEU A 161 8.50 -13.73 8.71
CA LEU A 161 8.58 -12.38 9.25
C LEU A 161 7.34 -12.05 10.10
N ALA A 162 6.14 -12.33 9.57
CA ALA A 162 4.90 -12.10 10.28
C ALA A 162 4.81 -12.91 11.58
N LYS A 163 5.16 -14.21 11.53
CA LYS A 163 5.20 -15.10 12.70
C LYS A 163 6.21 -14.62 13.76
N LYS A 164 7.43 -14.23 13.32
CA LYS A 164 8.48 -13.74 14.22
C LYS A 164 8.03 -12.54 15.06
N TYR A 165 7.26 -11.62 14.48
CA TYR A 165 6.82 -10.39 15.15
C TYR A 165 5.34 -10.40 15.57
N GLY A 166 4.65 -11.55 15.48
CA GLY A 166 3.25 -11.70 15.86
C GLY A 166 2.31 -10.74 15.11
N LYS A 167 2.53 -10.58 13.78
CA LYS A 167 1.74 -9.69 12.92
C LYS A 167 0.60 -10.43 12.25
N VAL A 168 -0.50 -9.72 12.00
CA VAL A 168 -1.61 -10.22 11.19
C VAL A 168 -1.10 -10.50 9.78
N MET A 169 -1.47 -11.64 9.22
CA MET A 169 -1.05 -12.05 7.87
C MET A 169 -2.16 -11.74 6.87
N THR A 170 -1.86 -10.87 5.91
CA THR A 170 -2.74 -10.56 4.78
C THR A 170 -2.24 -11.24 3.51
N GLY A 171 -3.10 -11.36 2.52
CA GLY A 171 -2.77 -11.84 1.19
C GLY A 171 -3.55 -11.09 0.12
N GLY A 172 -2.87 -10.86 -1.00
CA GLY A 172 -3.39 -10.09 -2.11
C GLY A 172 -2.87 -10.61 -3.45
N SER A 173 -3.57 -10.26 -4.52
CA SER A 173 -3.20 -10.71 -5.87
C SER A 173 -2.17 -9.80 -6.54
N ASP A 174 -2.13 -8.51 -6.16
CA ASP A 174 -1.25 -7.51 -6.77
C ASP A 174 -1.43 -7.49 -8.30
N SER A 175 -2.69 -7.58 -8.70
CA SER A 175 -3.06 -7.85 -10.08
C SER A 175 -3.03 -6.60 -10.94
N HIS A 176 -2.26 -6.68 -12.00
CA HIS A 176 -2.20 -5.67 -13.05
C HIS A 176 -2.87 -6.12 -14.37
N LYS A 177 -3.30 -7.38 -14.42
CA LYS A 177 -3.88 -8.04 -15.61
C LYS A 177 -5.08 -8.90 -15.21
N PRO A 178 -6.07 -9.09 -16.10
CA PRO A 178 -7.30 -9.81 -15.77
C PRO A 178 -7.06 -11.23 -15.31
N ASP A 179 -6.06 -11.91 -15.86
CA ASP A 179 -5.75 -13.29 -15.51
C ASP A 179 -5.20 -13.41 -14.09
N CYS A 180 -4.52 -12.40 -13.53
CA CYS A 180 -4.00 -12.43 -12.15
C CYS A 180 -5.09 -12.22 -11.08
N VAL A 181 -6.20 -11.57 -11.45
CA VAL A 181 -7.25 -11.16 -10.50
C VAL A 181 -7.79 -12.35 -9.70
N GLY A 182 -7.85 -12.19 -8.37
CA GLY A 182 -8.39 -13.20 -7.47
C GLY A 182 -7.48 -14.40 -7.23
N ARG A 183 -6.23 -14.38 -7.72
CA ARG A 183 -5.25 -15.41 -7.40
C ARG A 183 -4.75 -15.35 -5.96
N GLY A 184 -4.72 -14.18 -5.34
CA GLY A 184 -4.37 -13.97 -3.93
C GLY A 184 -5.59 -13.55 -3.12
N TYR A 185 -5.63 -13.95 -1.85
CA TYR A 185 -6.77 -13.64 -0.98
C TYR A 185 -6.40 -13.55 0.50
N THR A 186 -7.28 -12.88 1.23
CA THR A 186 -7.40 -12.87 2.67
C THR A 186 -8.81 -13.33 3.07
N ILE A 187 -8.91 -14.30 3.96
CA ILE A 187 -10.18 -14.67 4.61
C ILE A 187 -10.24 -13.98 5.97
N LEU A 188 -11.18 -13.05 6.09
CA LEU A 188 -11.53 -12.38 7.33
C LEU A 188 -12.42 -13.29 8.20
N PRO A 189 -12.20 -13.28 9.52
CA PRO A 189 -12.96 -14.08 10.49
C PRO A 189 -14.44 -13.67 10.58
N GLU A 190 -14.73 -12.39 10.37
CA GLU A 190 -16.08 -11.82 10.31
C GLU A 190 -16.18 -10.91 9.08
N PRO A 191 -17.39 -10.68 8.52
CA PRO A 191 -17.58 -9.75 7.43
C PRO A 191 -17.34 -8.31 7.87
N VAL A 192 -16.87 -7.49 6.94
CA VAL A 192 -16.71 -6.05 7.11
C VAL A 192 -17.39 -5.32 5.96
N THR A 193 -17.84 -4.10 6.22
CA THR A 193 -18.54 -3.23 5.27
C THR A 193 -17.78 -1.92 5.00
N CYS A 194 -16.88 -1.53 5.90
CA CYS A 194 -16.04 -0.34 5.77
C CYS A 194 -14.60 -0.55 6.29
N GLU A 195 -13.73 0.41 6.02
CA GLU A 195 -12.31 0.34 6.38
C GLU A 195 -12.10 0.33 7.91
N THR A 196 -12.94 1.03 8.66
CA THR A 196 -12.86 1.12 10.12
C THR A 196 -13.07 -0.23 10.80
N GLU A 197 -13.96 -1.08 10.26
CA GLU A 197 -14.19 -2.44 10.75
C GLU A 197 -13.00 -3.35 10.44
N LEU A 198 -12.42 -3.25 9.23
CA LEU A 198 -11.20 -3.97 8.85
C LEU A 198 -10.01 -3.58 9.74
N ILE A 199 -9.83 -2.28 10.00
CA ILE A 199 -8.81 -1.75 10.93
C ILE A 199 -9.02 -2.33 12.34
N SER A 200 -10.27 -2.34 12.81
CA SER A 200 -10.60 -2.90 14.12
C SER A 200 -10.23 -4.37 14.24
N LEU A 201 -10.45 -5.16 13.18
CA LEU A 201 -10.03 -6.56 13.11
C LEU A 201 -8.51 -6.73 13.18
N ILE A 202 -7.76 -5.88 12.48
CA ILE A 202 -6.29 -5.89 12.49
C ILE A 202 -5.77 -5.54 13.90
N HIS A 203 -6.33 -4.51 14.55
CA HIS A 203 -5.94 -4.12 15.91
C HIS A 203 -6.27 -5.17 16.98
N LYS A 204 -7.41 -5.87 16.85
CA LYS A 204 -7.76 -7.02 17.70
C LYS A 204 -6.79 -8.20 17.52
N LYS A 205 -5.94 -8.16 16.48
CA LYS A 205 -5.03 -9.24 16.07
C LYS A 205 -5.78 -10.55 15.83
N THR A 206 -7.02 -10.46 15.37
CA THR A 206 -7.80 -11.65 15.04
C THR A 206 -7.12 -12.36 13.87
N PRO A 207 -6.84 -13.68 13.95
CA PRO A 207 -6.10 -14.37 12.89
C PRO A 207 -6.85 -14.34 11.55
N PHE A 208 -6.20 -13.80 10.53
CA PHE A 208 -6.65 -13.89 9.15
C PHE A 208 -6.03 -15.12 8.48
N LYS A 209 -6.67 -15.64 7.43
CA LYS A 209 -6.06 -16.66 6.57
C LYS A 209 -5.66 -16.02 5.24
N ALA A 210 -4.37 -15.94 4.98
CA ALA A 210 -3.82 -15.51 3.70
C ALA A 210 -3.47 -16.72 2.82
N GLY A 211 -3.69 -16.62 1.51
CA GLY A 211 -3.33 -17.69 0.59
C GLY A 211 -3.71 -17.38 -0.86
N GLY A 212 -3.50 -18.36 -1.73
CA GLY A 212 -3.79 -18.18 -3.14
C GLY A 212 -3.06 -19.15 -4.05
N VAL A 213 -3.00 -18.78 -5.33
CA VAL A 213 -2.25 -19.45 -6.40
C VAL A 213 -1.22 -18.46 -6.94
N LEU A 214 -0.02 -18.93 -7.26
CA LEU A 214 1.01 -18.09 -7.85
C LEU A 214 0.68 -17.74 -9.29
N TYR A 215 1.11 -16.55 -9.70
CA TYR A 215 0.97 -16.03 -11.03
C TYR A 215 2.33 -16.00 -11.74
N ASN A 216 2.61 -17.03 -12.54
CA ASN A 216 3.92 -17.20 -13.18
C ASN A 216 4.01 -16.53 -14.58
N LYS A 217 3.25 -15.46 -14.80
CA LYS A 217 3.24 -14.70 -16.07
C LYS A 217 3.52 -13.21 -15.86
N THR A 218 4.26 -12.91 -14.80
CA THR A 218 4.66 -11.54 -14.46
C THR A 218 5.55 -10.96 -15.56
N THR A 219 5.58 -9.63 -15.66
CA THR A 219 6.50 -8.92 -16.57
C THR A 219 7.96 -9.26 -16.25
N LYS A 220 8.27 -9.41 -14.95
CA LYS A 220 9.56 -9.86 -14.42
C LYS A 220 10.02 -11.19 -15.03
N GLU A 221 9.18 -12.22 -15.01
CA GLU A 221 9.54 -13.54 -15.53
C GLU A 221 9.75 -13.54 -17.04
N LYS A 222 8.96 -12.76 -17.78
CA LYS A 222 9.10 -12.64 -19.24
C LYS A 222 10.41 -11.98 -19.67
N ILE A 223 10.92 -11.06 -18.85
CA ILE A 223 12.05 -10.19 -19.19
C ILE A 223 13.38 -10.70 -18.58
N GLY A 224 13.33 -11.59 -17.59
CA GLY A 224 14.50 -12.29 -17.06
C GLY A 224 15.58 -11.34 -16.53
N LYS A 225 16.84 -11.46 -17.01
CA LYS A 225 17.96 -10.64 -16.53
C LYS A 225 17.78 -9.12 -16.78
N ILE A 226 17.01 -8.74 -17.80
CA ILE A 226 16.73 -7.32 -18.13
C ILE A 226 15.81 -6.70 -17.05
N ASN A 227 15.10 -7.50 -16.25
CA ASN A 227 14.29 -6.99 -15.14
C ASN A 227 15.10 -6.17 -14.14
N LYS A 228 16.40 -6.48 -13.95
CA LYS A 228 17.28 -5.69 -13.07
C LYS A 228 17.41 -4.23 -13.52
N LEU A 229 17.44 -3.99 -14.83
CA LEU A 229 17.48 -2.63 -15.40
C LEU A 229 16.14 -1.91 -15.18
N LEU A 230 15.01 -2.61 -15.32
CA LEU A 230 13.69 -2.06 -15.06
C LEU A 230 13.48 -1.70 -13.59
N VAL A 231 13.86 -2.58 -12.67
CA VAL A 231 13.81 -2.33 -11.23
C VAL A 231 14.68 -1.12 -10.86
N TYR A 232 15.86 -1.01 -11.48
CA TYR A 232 16.74 0.15 -11.25
C TYR A 232 16.18 1.44 -11.87
N SER A 233 15.57 1.38 -13.05
CA SER A 233 14.95 2.55 -13.67
C SER A 233 13.74 3.03 -12.89
N PHE A 234 12.92 2.12 -12.36
CA PHE A 234 11.81 2.45 -11.46
C PHE A 234 12.31 3.11 -10.16
N TRP A 235 13.41 2.59 -9.59
CA TRP A 235 14.06 3.23 -8.45
C TRP A 235 14.54 4.66 -8.77
N VAL A 236 15.18 4.87 -9.92
CA VAL A 236 15.61 6.22 -10.37
C VAL A 236 14.41 7.13 -10.60
N TYR A 237 13.32 6.61 -11.18
CA TYR A 237 12.07 7.35 -11.40
C TYR A 237 11.45 7.78 -10.07
N ASN A 238 11.30 6.87 -9.11
CA ASN A 238 10.76 7.17 -7.79
C ASN A 238 11.66 8.16 -7.03
N LYS A 239 12.98 8.02 -7.15
CA LYS A 239 13.94 8.96 -6.54
C LYS A 239 13.86 10.35 -7.16
N SER A 240 13.82 10.44 -8.49
CA SER A 240 13.72 11.70 -9.22
C SER A 240 12.39 12.40 -8.93
N GLY A 241 11.29 11.66 -8.92
CA GLY A 241 9.97 12.19 -8.55
C GLY A 241 9.92 12.73 -7.13
N GLU A 242 10.53 12.03 -6.16
CA GLU A 242 10.67 12.53 -4.78
C GLU A 242 11.52 13.81 -4.72
N LEU A 243 12.64 13.87 -5.43
CA LEU A 243 13.52 15.04 -5.46
C LEU A 243 12.80 16.28 -5.99
N VAL A 244 12.06 16.14 -7.09
CA VAL A 244 11.28 17.23 -7.68
C VAL A 244 10.20 17.72 -6.71
N LYS A 245 9.42 16.79 -6.13
CA LYS A 245 8.36 17.15 -5.17
C LYS A 245 8.93 17.72 -3.86
N ARG A 246 10.09 17.25 -3.40
CA ARG A 246 10.79 17.81 -2.23
C ARG A 246 11.27 19.23 -2.50
N HIS A 247 11.89 19.46 -3.65
CA HIS A 247 12.31 20.81 -4.04
C HIS A 247 11.12 21.77 -4.11
N GLY A 248 10.01 21.34 -4.73
CA GLY A 248 8.77 22.12 -4.75
C GLY A 248 8.21 22.43 -3.35
N ARG A 249 8.24 21.45 -2.42
CA ARG A 249 7.81 21.67 -1.03
C ARG A 249 8.73 22.63 -0.27
N ASN A 250 10.04 22.47 -0.38
CA ASN A 250 10.99 23.35 0.29
C ASN A 250 10.83 24.79 -0.20
N LYS A 251 10.72 24.98 -1.53
CA LYS A 251 10.46 26.29 -2.13
C LYS A 251 9.15 26.90 -1.61
N LYS A 252 8.07 26.10 -1.57
CA LYS A 252 6.78 26.55 -1.05
C LYS A 252 6.83 26.86 0.46
N MET A 253 7.59 26.09 1.25
CA MET A 253 7.84 26.40 2.66
C MET A 253 8.66 27.67 2.84
N GLU A 254 9.67 27.92 1.99
CA GLU A 254 10.42 29.18 1.99
C GLU A 254 9.55 30.37 1.58
N GLU A 255 8.58 30.17 0.69
CA GLU A 255 7.61 31.21 0.28
C GLU A 255 6.53 31.47 1.35
N GLU A 256 6.01 30.42 2.01
CA GLU A 256 4.96 30.50 3.04
C GLU A 256 5.51 30.81 4.45
N HIS A 257 6.77 30.43 4.69
CA HIS A 257 7.53 30.71 5.90
C HIS A 257 8.92 31.24 5.49
N PRO A 258 8.98 32.47 4.94
CA PRO A 258 10.27 33.09 4.69
C PRO A 258 11.04 33.12 6.01
N PHE A 259 12.32 32.76 5.95
CA PHE A 259 13.24 32.92 7.07
C PHE A 259 13.20 34.39 7.47
N ASP A 260 12.45 34.73 8.52
CA ASP A 260 12.52 36.03 9.15
C ASP A 260 13.72 35.97 10.12
N PRO A 261 14.81 36.72 9.90
CA PRO A 261 15.95 36.72 10.82
C PRO A 261 15.62 37.36 12.18
N ILE A 262 14.38 37.82 12.40
CA ILE A 262 13.95 38.47 13.64
C ILE A 262 13.08 37.50 14.42
N ASP A 263 13.67 36.91 15.45
CA ASP A 263 12.94 36.24 16.53
C ASP A 263 12.12 37.30 17.31
N PRO A 264 10.77 37.25 17.35
CA PRO A 264 9.97 38.24 18.07
C PRO A 264 10.09 38.14 19.60
N ILE A 265 10.96 37.27 20.14
CA ILE A 265 11.10 37.06 21.58
C ILE A 265 11.99 38.13 22.27
N GLU A 266 12.74 38.96 21.53
CA GLU A 266 13.60 40.00 22.14
C GLU A 266 12.95 41.39 22.33
N LEU A 267 11.66 41.59 22.06
CA LEU A 267 11.00 42.90 22.20
C LEU A 267 10.39 43.20 23.59
N TYR A 268 10.53 42.30 24.58
CA TYR A 268 9.98 42.49 25.94
C TYR A 268 11.02 42.51 27.08
N TYR A 269 12.30 42.70 26.76
CA TYR A 269 13.33 42.88 27.79
C TYR A 269 14.29 44.02 27.44
N HIS A 270 13.82 45.26 27.34
CA HIS A 270 14.62 46.44 27.69
C HIS A 270 13.69 47.64 27.98
N SER A 271 13.59 47.95 29.28
CA SER A 271 13.27 49.25 29.93
C SER A 271 12.14 50.12 29.39
#